data_AF-A0A840NGB6-F1
#
_entry.id   AF-A0A840NGB6-F1
#
_cell.length_a   1.000
_cell.length_b   1.000
_cell.length_c   1.000
_cell.angle_alpha   90.00
_cell.angle_beta   90.00
_cell.angle_gamma   90.00
#
_symmetry.space_group_name_H-M   'P 1'
#
loop_
_entity.id
_entity.type
_entity.pdbx_description
1 polymer ?
#
loop_
_entity_poly.entity_id
_entity_poly.type
_entity_poly.pdbx_seq_one_letter_code
_entity_poly.pdbx_strand_id
1 'polypeptide(L)'
;MDAETNGEGDLRTPALQGRKLPELADRLAELLDRYRAADPPPGIADVVLPAAAGEIRTSGRARKVSVSIPEDLTAAVQRRAGPGGFSQYVTDAVARQLELDLLAELADLMEGEHGPVPATALAEARCAWADRE
;
A
#
# COMPACT_ATOMS: atom_id res chain seq x y z
N MET A 1 -50.35 -8.65 -3.89
CA MET A 1 -50.46 -9.18 -2.53
C MET A 1 -49.87 -10.59 -2.55
N ASP A 2 -48.61 -10.86 -2.27
CA ASP A 2 -47.38 -10.09 -2.01
C ASP A 2 -46.18 -11.04 -2.27
N ALA A 3 -44.99 -10.43 -2.45
CA ALA A 3 -43.59 -10.87 -2.34
C ALA A 3 -43.25 -12.34 -1.97
N GLU A 4 -42.13 -12.97 -2.38
CA GLU A 4 -40.71 -12.55 -2.34
C GLU A 4 -39.94 -13.40 -3.39
N THR A 5 -39.23 -12.86 -4.38
CA THR A 5 -37.84 -12.36 -4.35
C THR A 5 -36.91 -13.00 -3.31
N ASN A 6 -36.05 -13.92 -3.74
CA ASN A 6 -34.62 -13.75 -3.44
C ASN A 6 -33.77 -14.35 -4.56
N GLY A 7 -33.11 -13.45 -5.30
CA GLY A 7 -32.14 -13.80 -6.32
C GLY A 7 -30.81 -14.10 -5.65
N GLU A 8 -30.30 -15.30 -5.89
CA GLU A 8 -28.93 -15.71 -5.64
C GLU A 8 -28.00 -14.80 -6.46
N GLY A 9 -27.60 -13.68 -5.87
CA GLY A 9 -26.70 -12.70 -6.45
C GLY A 9 -25.28 -13.27 -6.46
N ASP A 10 -24.91 -13.84 -7.61
CA ASP A 10 -23.56 -14.23 -8.00
C ASP A 10 -22.55 -13.09 -7.79
N LEU A 11 -21.97 -12.98 -6.59
CA LEU A 11 -20.80 -12.13 -6.32
C LEU A 11 -19.52 -12.86 -6.73
N ARG A 12 -19.48 -13.35 -7.97
CA ARG A 12 -18.22 -13.73 -8.62
C ARG A 12 -17.48 -12.48 -9.05
N THR A 13 -16.61 -12.01 -8.16
CA THR A 13 -15.59 -11.03 -8.51
C THR A 13 -14.63 -11.71 -9.50
N PRO A 14 -14.46 -11.20 -10.74
CA PRO A 14 -13.53 -11.81 -11.68
C PRO A 14 -12.10 -11.53 -11.23
N ALA A 15 -11.33 -12.62 -11.07
CA ALA A 15 -9.93 -12.64 -10.70
C ALA A 15 -9.09 -11.60 -11.48
N LEU A 16 -8.12 -11.00 -10.79
CA LEU A 16 -7.18 -10.02 -11.35
C LEU A 16 -5.89 -10.68 -11.87
N GLN A 17 -5.87 -11.99 -12.13
CA GLN A 17 -4.71 -12.67 -12.69
C GLN A 17 -4.48 -12.23 -14.16
N GLY A 18 -3.42 -11.45 -14.39
CA GLY A 18 -2.82 -11.26 -15.72
C GLY A 18 -3.32 -10.08 -16.58
N ARG A 19 -3.91 -9.03 -15.99
CA ARG A 19 -4.50 -7.93 -16.79
C ARG A 19 -3.49 -6.85 -17.19
N LYS A 20 -3.72 -6.26 -18.35
CA LYS A 20 -2.94 -5.10 -18.85
C LYS A 20 -3.10 -3.93 -17.88
N LEU A 21 -1.99 -3.23 -17.58
CA LEU A 21 -1.93 -2.04 -16.71
C LEU A 21 -3.12 -1.05 -16.81
N PRO A 22 -3.65 -0.69 -18.00
CA PRO A 22 -4.80 0.21 -18.09
C PRO A 22 -6.08 -0.36 -17.47
N GLU A 23 -6.34 -1.65 -17.62
CA GLU A 23 -7.56 -2.30 -17.11
C GLU A 23 -7.52 -2.44 -15.58
N LEU A 24 -6.32 -2.61 -15.01
CA LEU A 24 -6.09 -2.54 -13.58
C LEU A 24 -6.31 -1.12 -13.05
N ALA A 25 -5.83 -0.10 -13.77
CA ALA A 25 -6.00 1.29 -13.40
C ALA A 25 -7.48 1.70 -13.40
N ASP A 26 -8.23 1.31 -14.43
CA ASP A 26 -9.67 1.56 -14.51
C ASP A 26 -10.43 0.87 -13.36
N ARG A 27 -10.05 -0.39 -13.06
CA ARG A 27 -10.65 -1.12 -11.93
C ARG A 27 -10.28 -0.54 -10.58
N LEU A 28 -9.06 -0.04 -10.42
CA LEU A 28 -8.60 0.64 -9.22
C LEU A 28 -9.37 1.95 -9.03
N ALA A 29 -9.54 2.74 -10.09
CA ALA A 29 -10.31 3.97 -10.07
C ALA A 29 -11.76 3.70 -9.65
N GLU A 30 -12.39 2.67 -10.22
CA GLU A 30 -13.75 2.24 -9.84
C GLU A 30 -13.83 1.79 -8.37
N LEU A 31 -12.81 1.07 -7.88
CA LEU A 31 -12.78 0.61 -6.50
C LEU A 31 -12.57 1.75 -5.51
N LEU A 32 -11.74 2.73 -5.86
CA LEU A 32 -11.54 3.96 -5.10
C LEU A 32 -12.80 4.84 -5.11
N ASP A 33 -13.52 4.90 -6.22
CA ASP A 33 -14.78 5.65 -6.31
C ASP A 33 -15.86 5.01 -5.43
N ARG A 34 -15.96 3.67 -5.44
CA ARG A 34 -16.82 2.93 -4.50
C ARG A 34 -16.42 3.15 -3.05
N TYR A 35 -15.12 3.20 -2.75
CA TYR A 35 -14.64 3.47 -1.39
C TYR A 35 -14.92 4.91 -0.94
N ARG A 36 -14.86 5.88 -1.86
CA ARG A 36 -15.18 7.28 -1.61
C ARG A 36 -16.69 7.53 -1.49
N ALA A 37 -17.51 6.75 -2.21
CA ALA A 37 -18.96 6.81 -2.18
C ALA A 37 -19.58 5.99 -1.04
N ALA A 38 -18.87 4.97 -0.54
CA ALA A 38 -19.21 4.32 0.72
C ALA A 38 -19.02 5.32 1.86
N ASP A 39 -19.96 5.34 2.81
CA ASP A 39 -19.74 6.07 4.05
C ASP A 39 -18.49 5.45 4.70
N PRO A 40 -17.39 6.22 4.87
CA PRO A 40 -16.20 5.67 5.50
C PRO A 40 -16.60 5.11 6.85
N PRO A 41 -16.14 3.91 7.23
CA PRO A 41 -16.43 3.40 8.56
C PRO A 41 -15.96 4.47 9.57
N PRO A 42 -16.76 4.71 10.63
CA PRO A 42 -16.48 5.79 11.57
C PRO A 42 -15.03 5.67 12.06
N GLY A 43 -14.27 6.76 11.89
CA GLY A 43 -12.84 6.82 12.21
C GLY A 43 -11.89 6.97 11.01
N ILE A 44 -12.22 6.46 9.80
CA ILE A 44 -11.31 6.62 8.64
C ILE A 44 -11.41 8.02 8.01
N ALA A 45 -12.59 8.65 8.08
CA ALA A 45 -12.80 10.01 7.58
C ALA A 45 -12.04 11.08 8.36
N ASP A 46 -11.76 10.79 9.64
CA ASP A 46 -11.13 11.72 10.58
C ASP A 46 -9.59 11.62 10.53
N VAL A 47 -9.04 10.64 9.78
CA VAL A 47 -7.60 10.52 9.52
C VAL A 47 -7.16 11.70 8.66
N VAL A 48 -6.77 12.78 9.32
CA VAL A 48 -6.05 13.88 8.70
C VAL A 48 -4.63 13.41 8.45
N LEU A 49 -4.38 12.85 7.26
CA LEU A 49 -3.03 12.53 6.83
C LEU A 49 -2.18 13.80 6.95
N PRO A 50 -1.08 13.79 7.72
CA PRO A 50 -0.20 14.94 7.79
C PRO A 50 0.30 15.27 6.38
N ALA A 51 0.38 16.55 6.04
CA ALA A 51 0.91 17.03 4.75
C ALA A 51 2.34 16.51 4.44
N ALA A 52 2.99 15.88 5.42
CA ALA A 52 4.25 15.14 5.28
C ALA A 52 4.14 13.85 4.47
N ALA A 53 2.94 13.32 4.19
CA ALA A 53 2.70 12.32 3.14
C ALA A 53 2.83 12.94 1.72
N GLY A 54 3.77 13.88 1.57
CA GLY A 54 4.12 14.48 0.31
C GLY A 54 4.53 13.37 -0.63
N GLU A 55 3.89 13.32 -1.79
CA GLU A 55 4.26 12.46 -2.91
C GLU A 55 5.78 12.34 -2.98
N ILE A 56 6.34 11.20 -2.58
CA ILE A 56 7.75 10.91 -2.77
C ILE A 56 7.92 10.69 -4.28
N ARG A 57 8.02 11.80 -5.02
CA ARG A 57 8.28 11.76 -6.45
C ARG A 57 9.75 11.43 -6.61
N THR A 58 10.05 10.13 -6.72
CA THR A 58 11.37 9.61 -7.08
C THR A 58 11.82 10.03 -8.48
N SER A 59 10.97 10.72 -9.25
CA SER A 59 11.22 11.25 -10.59
C SER A 59 11.88 12.65 -10.64
N GLY A 60 12.24 13.24 -9.50
CA GLY A 60 12.93 14.53 -9.43
C GLY A 60 14.41 14.48 -9.85
N ARG A 61 15.02 15.64 -10.13
CA ARG A 61 16.46 15.75 -10.40
C ARG A 61 17.27 15.23 -9.20
N ALA A 62 18.12 14.24 -9.43
CA ALA A 62 19.01 13.70 -8.39
C ALA A 62 20.00 14.77 -7.89
N ARG A 63 20.11 14.92 -6.57
CA ARG A 63 21.15 15.71 -5.90
C ARG A 63 22.19 14.76 -5.31
N LYS A 64 23.47 14.99 -5.61
CA LYS A 64 24.55 14.22 -4.99
C LYS A 64 24.67 14.59 -3.51
N VAL A 65 24.57 13.59 -2.65
CA VAL A 65 24.82 13.66 -1.21
C VAL A 65 25.90 12.63 -0.89
N SER A 66 26.88 13.00 -0.06
CA SER A 66 27.97 12.10 0.33
C SER A 66 27.73 11.58 1.75
N VAL A 67 27.75 10.26 1.91
CA VAL A 67 27.61 9.55 3.19
C VAL A 67 28.65 8.43 3.25
N SER A 68 29.21 8.19 4.44
CA SER A 68 30.12 7.07 4.66
C SER A 68 29.31 5.80 4.94
N ILE A 69 29.64 4.72 4.23
CA ILE A 69 28.97 3.42 4.34
C ILE A 69 30.05 2.37 4.62
N PRO A 70 29.81 1.38 5.51
CA PRO A 70 30.74 0.27 5.73
C PRO A 70 31.12 -0.43 4.42
N GLU A 71 32.41 -0.75 4.26
CA GLU A 71 32.95 -1.33 3.03
C GLU A 71 32.22 -2.64 2.66
N ASP A 72 32.01 -3.52 3.62
CA ASP A 72 31.30 -4.79 3.44
C ASP A 72 29.89 -4.61 2.89
N LEU A 73 29.19 -3.57 3.35
CA LEU A 73 27.84 -3.25 2.88
C LEU A 73 27.88 -2.71 1.45
N THR A 74 28.84 -1.85 1.12
CA THR A 74 28.99 -1.37 -0.27
C THR A 74 29.28 -2.53 -1.22
N ALA A 75 30.14 -3.46 -0.83
CA ALA A 75 30.45 -4.66 -1.62
C ALA A 75 29.23 -5.57 -1.79
N ALA A 76 28.43 -5.76 -0.73
CA ALA A 76 27.18 -6.54 -0.80
C ALA A 76 26.17 -5.91 -1.77
N VAL A 77 25.99 -4.60 -1.71
CA VAL A 77 25.09 -3.87 -2.63
C VAL A 77 25.59 -3.98 -4.06
N GLN A 78 26.89 -3.79 -4.32
CA GLN A 78 27.44 -3.91 -5.66
C GLN A 78 27.25 -5.31 -6.25
N ARG A 79 27.46 -6.37 -5.45
CA ARG A 79 27.21 -7.76 -5.89
C ARG A 79 25.74 -7.99 -6.25
N ARG A 80 24.81 -7.39 -5.49
CA ARG A 80 23.37 -7.56 -5.72
C ARG A 80 22.84 -6.72 -6.88
N ALA A 81 23.28 -5.47 -6.98
CA ALA A 81 22.79 -4.50 -7.96
C ALA A 81 23.47 -4.64 -9.33
N GLY A 82 24.66 -5.24 -9.38
CA GLY A 82 25.46 -5.36 -10.60
C GLY A 82 26.15 -4.06 -11.01
N PRO A 83 26.89 -4.09 -12.13
CA PRO A 83 27.64 -2.93 -12.63
C PRO A 83 26.74 -1.72 -12.89
N GLY A 84 27.09 -0.56 -12.32
CA GLY A 84 26.33 0.68 -12.48
C GLY A 84 25.00 0.77 -11.72
N GLY A 85 24.55 -0.33 -11.10
CA GLY A 85 23.26 -0.39 -10.39
C GLY A 85 23.28 0.16 -8.96
N PHE A 86 24.45 0.53 -8.43
CA PHE A 86 24.60 0.91 -7.02
C PHE A 86 23.70 2.09 -6.61
N SER A 87 23.74 3.19 -7.37
CA SER A 87 22.95 4.39 -7.05
C SER A 87 21.45 4.14 -7.13
N GLN A 88 21.01 3.36 -8.12
CA GLN A 88 19.60 2.98 -8.26
C GLN A 88 19.15 2.12 -7.08
N TYR A 89 19.92 1.08 -6.76
CA TYR A 89 19.62 0.21 -5.62
C TYR A 89 19.48 1.00 -4.31
N VAL A 90 20.39 1.93 -4.04
CA VAL A 90 20.32 2.76 -2.84
C VAL A 90 19.11 3.69 -2.88
N THR A 91 18.81 4.29 -4.02
CA THR A 91 17.63 5.16 -4.18
C THR A 91 16.35 4.40 -3.91
N ASP A 92 16.19 3.22 -4.51
CA ASP A 92 15.01 2.38 -4.35
C ASP A 92 14.89 1.87 -2.91
N ALA A 93 16.00 1.46 -2.30
CA ALA A 93 16.02 1.00 -0.91
C ALA A 93 15.65 2.12 0.09
N VAL A 94 16.18 3.33 -0.10
CA VAL A 94 15.86 4.48 0.75
C VAL A 94 14.41 4.91 0.56
N ALA A 95 13.91 4.95 -0.68
CA ALA A 95 12.51 5.27 -0.95
C ALA A 95 11.57 4.26 -0.28
N ARG A 96 11.88 2.96 -0.39
CA ARG A 96 11.11 1.90 0.25
C ARG A 96 11.15 1.98 1.78
N GLN A 97 12.30 2.30 2.35
CA GLN A 97 12.42 2.47 3.79
C GLN A 97 11.59 3.66 4.28
N LEU A 98 11.68 4.81 3.60
CA LEU A 98 10.90 5.98 3.95
C LEU A 98 9.39 5.72 3.86
N GLU A 99 8.93 4.99 2.85
CA GLU A 99 7.53 4.54 2.76
C GLU A 99 7.13 3.65 3.94
N LEU A 100 7.98 2.72 4.37
CA LEU A 100 7.74 1.88 5.54
C LEU A 100 7.68 2.70 6.84
N ASP A 101 8.58 3.67 7.00
CA ASP A 101 8.62 4.54 8.17
C ASP A 101 7.33 5.37 8.25
N LEU A 102 6.90 5.98 7.14
CA LEU A 102 5.65 6.73 7.07
C LEU A 102 4.42 5.85 7.33
N LEU A 103 4.44 4.60 6.86
CA LEU A 103 3.36 3.65 7.14
C LEU A 103 3.31 3.27 8.63
N ALA A 104 4.46 3.11 9.27
CA ALA A 104 4.54 2.84 10.70
C ALA A 104 4.03 4.05 11.51
N GLU A 105 4.44 5.27 11.15
CA GLU A 105 3.93 6.50 11.79
C GLU A 105 2.41 6.62 11.67
N LEU A 106 1.84 6.28 10.52
CA LEU A 106 0.39 6.28 10.32
C LEU A 106 -0.29 5.19 11.16
N ALA A 107 0.28 4.00 11.23
CA ALA A 107 -0.27 2.91 12.04
C ALA A 107 -0.30 3.28 13.53
N ASP A 108 0.78 3.89 14.04
CA ASP A 108 0.86 4.35 15.43
C ASP A 108 -0.18 5.44 15.73
N LEU A 109 -0.41 6.37 14.79
CA LEU A 109 -1.46 7.40 14.92
C LEU A 109 -2.85 6.75 15.05
N MET A 110 -3.17 5.82 14.14
CA MET A 110 -4.47 5.15 14.11
C MET A 110 -4.70 4.31 15.37
N GLU A 111 -3.68 3.61 15.87
CA GLU A 111 -3.76 2.86 17.12
C GLU A 111 -3.92 3.78 18.33
N GLY A 112 -3.28 4.96 18.33
CA GLY A 112 -3.47 5.97 19.37
C GLY A 112 -4.90 6.52 19.42
N GLU A 113 -5.52 6.74 18.27
CA GLU A 113 -6.88 7.29 18.16
C GLU A 113 -7.98 6.25 18.42
N HIS A 114 -7.80 5.02 17.93
CA HIS A 114 -8.85 3.99 17.93
C HIS A 114 -8.57 2.79 18.85
N GLY A 115 -7.36 2.69 19.40
CA GLY A 115 -6.88 1.52 20.12
C GLY A 115 -6.37 0.39 19.20
N PRO A 116 -5.84 -0.69 19.78
CA PRO A 116 -5.28 -1.81 19.03
C PRO A 116 -6.32 -2.51 18.17
N VAL A 117 -5.92 -2.97 16.98
CA VAL A 117 -6.79 -3.74 16.09
C VAL A 117 -7.20 -5.06 16.78
N PRO A 118 -8.50 -5.35 16.93
CA PRO A 118 -8.95 -6.59 17.56
C PRO A 118 -8.47 -7.84 16.80
N ALA A 119 -8.05 -8.87 17.55
CA ALA A 119 -7.56 -10.12 16.96
C ALA A 119 -8.61 -10.84 16.10
N THR A 120 -9.90 -10.69 16.42
CA THR A 120 -11.02 -11.21 15.63
C THR A 120 -11.10 -10.56 14.26
N ALA A 121 -11.00 -9.22 14.20
CA ALA A 121 -10.99 -8.47 12.95
C ALA A 121 -9.78 -8.83 12.07
N LEU A 122 -8.60 -9.04 12.66
CA LEU A 122 -7.41 -9.51 11.95
C LEU A 122 -7.57 -10.93 11.40
N ALA A 123 -8.23 -11.83 12.15
CA ALA A 123 -8.50 -13.18 11.70
C ALA A 123 -9.49 -13.18 10.52
N GLU A 124 -10.57 -12.40 10.61
CA GLU A 124 -11.54 -12.20 9.53
C GLU A 124 -10.87 -11.66 8.26
N ALA A 125 -10.04 -10.62 8.39
CA ALA A 125 -9.30 -10.04 7.26
C ALA A 125 -8.35 -11.06 6.59
N ARG A 126 -7.63 -11.86 7.39
CA ARG A 126 -6.75 -12.92 6.86
C ARG A 126 -7.54 -13.99 6.13
N CYS A 127 -8.70 -14.41 6.63
CA CYS A 127 -9.57 -15.36 5.94
C CYS A 127 -10.10 -14.77 4.62
N ALA A 128 -10.51 -13.50 4.61
CA ALA A 128 -11.00 -12.83 3.41
C ALA A 128 -9.93 -12.68 2.30
N TRP A 129 -8.65 -12.67 2.66
CA TRP A 129 -7.53 -12.62 1.71
C TRP A 129 -6.91 -13.97 1.39
N ALA A 130 -7.21 -15.02 2.16
CA ALA A 130 -6.73 -16.38 1.89
C ALA A 130 -7.32 -16.98 0.60
N ASP A 131 -8.47 -16.50 0.14
CA ASP A 131 -9.14 -16.98 -1.09
C ASP A 131 -8.50 -16.47 -2.40
N ARG A 132 -7.27 -15.94 -2.38
CA ARG A 132 -6.62 -15.29 -3.54
C ARG A 132 -5.26 -15.86 -3.97
N GLU A 133 -4.79 -16.97 -3.41
CA GLU A 133 -3.67 -17.77 -3.96
C GLU A 133 -4.17 -18.89 -4.87
#